data_AF-A0A2A8HQB5-F1
#
_entry.id   AF-A0A2A8HQB5-F1
#
_cell.length_a   1.000
_cell.length_b   1.000
_cell.length_c   1.000
_cell.angle_alpha   90.00
_cell.angle_beta   90.00
_cell.angle_gamma   90.00
#
_symmetry.space_group_name_H-M   'P 1'
#
loop_
_entity.id
_entity.type
_entity.pdbx_description
1 polymer ?
#
loop_
_entity_poly.entity_id
_entity_poly.type
_entity_poly.pdbx_seq_one_letter_code
_entity_poly.pdbx_strand_id
1 'polypeptide(L)'
;MFELMFRLLQRLGRDGRGNSVLTIALGLPALIGATGFGIDTAQWYLWKSELQQAVDNAAVAGAEARADARTAQAYKVHAARAFGANLGLIKDIVSKPTIELNDYGKGRQNLVIVSATVSDRLLFSSLISRSATTVRAEASAIFGWSDHEASCLISRSPAARGAVLYRGGKLDFDGCGAASLSEGGESGGRVPQRIQG
;
A
#
# COMPACT_ATOMS: atom_id res chain seq x y z
N MET A 1 0.35 -30.30 17.50
CA MET A 1 -0.78 -29.49 18.02
C MET A 1 -2.12 -30.02 17.51
N PHE A 2 -2.30 -30.21 16.19
CA PHE A 2 -3.51 -30.84 15.62
C PHE A 2 -3.80 -32.26 16.14
N GLU A 3 -2.78 -33.09 16.38
CA GLU A 3 -2.98 -34.44 16.97
C GLU A 3 -3.55 -34.41 18.40
N LEU A 4 -3.16 -33.42 19.20
CA LEU A 4 -3.66 -33.24 20.56
C LEU A 4 -5.13 -32.84 20.54
N MET A 5 -5.49 -31.97 19.59
CA MET A 5 -6.87 -31.54 19.34
C MET A 5 -7.74 -32.73 18.91
N PHE A 6 -7.25 -33.59 18.01
CA PHE A 6 -7.98 -34.78 17.55
C PHE A 6 -8.20 -35.83 18.66
N ARG A 7 -7.20 -36.03 19.53
CA ARG A 7 -7.31 -36.94 20.68
C ARG A 7 -8.26 -36.43 21.77
N LEU A 8 -8.30 -35.12 21.99
CA LEU A 8 -9.27 -34.47 22.88
C LEU A 8 -10.70 -34.66 22.36
N LEU A 9 -10.90 -34.47 21.05
CA LEU A 9 -12.20 -34.66 20.38
C LEU A 9 -12.71 -36.10 20.48
N GLN A 10 -11.84 -37.09 20.31
CA GLN A 10 -12.21 -38.51 20.47
C GLN A 10 -12.58 -38.90 21.91
N ARG A 11 -11.95 -38.28 22.91
CA ARG A 11 -12.28 -38.54 24.33
C ARG A 11 -13.61 -37.90 24.72
N LEU A 12 -13.88 -36.69 24.22
CA LEU A 12 -15.10 -35.94 24.52
C LEU A 12 -16.35 -36.61 23.92
N GLY A 13 -16.24 -37.25 22.76
CA GLY A 13 -17.35 -37.98 22.13
C GLY A 13 -17.82 -39.25 22.86
N ARG A 14 -17.08 -39.74 23.88
CA ARG A 14 -17.48 -40.91 24.69
C ARG A 14 -18.29 -40.56 25.94
N ASP A 15 -18.45 -39.27 26.29
CA ASP A 15 -19.16 -38.84 27.49
C ASP A 15 -20.61 -38.39 27.20
N GLY A 16 -21.58 -39.25 27.52
CA GLY A 16 -23.02 -39.04 27.25
C GLY A 16 -23.76 -38.07 28.18
N ARG A 17 -23.08 -37.34 29.07
CA ARG A 17 -23.69 -36.43 30.07
C ARG A 17 -23.43 -34.94 29.83
N GLY A 18 -22.75 -34.57 28.74
CA GLY A 18 -22.25 -33.19 28.51
C GLY A 18 -22.48 -32.65 27.10
N ASN A 19 -23.70 -32.78 26.55
CA ASN A 19 -23.99 -32.35 25.17
C ASN A 19 -23.65 -30.86 24.91
N SER A 20 -23.94 -29.97 25.86
CA SER A 20 -23.67 -28.52 25.72
C SER A 20 -22.17 -28.20 25.80
N VAL A 21 -21.42 -28.91 26.66
CA VAL A 21 -19.97 -28.73 26.79
C VAL A 21 -19.26 -29.20 25.52
N LEU A 22 -19.76 -30.27 24.90
CA LEU A 22 -19.24 -30.80 23.64
C LEU A 22 -19.41 -29.79 22.49
N THR A 23 -20.59 -29.17 22.37
CA THR A 23 -20.84 -28.16 21.33
C THR A 23 -19.95 -26.93 21.50
N ILE A 24 -19.78 -26.46 22.74
CA ILE A 24 -18.91 -25.31 23.02
C ILE A 24 -17.44 -25.65 22.76
N ALA A 25 -16.98 -26.83 23.17
CA ALA A 25 -15.61 -27.31 22.93
C ALA A 25 -15.28 -27.44 21.44
N LEU A 26 -16.27 -27.77 20.61
CA LEU A 26 -16.15 -27.84 19.15
C LEU A 26 -16.24 -26.46 18.48
N GLY A 27 -17.09 -25.57 18.98
CA GLY A 27 -17.34 -24.25 18.38
C GLY A 27 -16.27 -23.21 18.70
N LEU A 28 -15.68 -23.23 19.89
CA LEU A 28 -14.68 -22.26 20.34
C LEU A 28 -13.44 -22.19 19.43
N PRO A 29 -12.80 -23.31 19.03
CA PRO A 29 -11.67 -23.26 18.12
C PRO A 29 -12.00 -22.65 16.76
N ALA A 30 -13.21 -22.93 16.24
CA ALA A 30 -13.67 -22.37 14.98
C ALA A 30 -13.91 -20.86 15.08
N LEU A 31 -14.52 -20.40 16.18
CA LEU A 31 -14.72 -18.97 16.46
C LEU A 31 -13.39 -18.23 16.58
N ILE A 32 -12.47 -18.74 17.42
CA ILE A 32 -11.14 -18.16 17.64
C ILE A 32 -10.36 -18.12 16.33
N GLY A 33 -10.39 -19.20 15.54
CA GLY A 33 -9.73 -19.28 14.25
C GLY A 33 -10.27 -18.24 13.25
N ALA A 34 -11.60 -18.09 13.17
CA ALA A 34 -12.23 -17.11 12.29
C ALA A 34 -11.90 -15.67 12.70
N THR A 35 -11.96 -15.34 13.99
CA THR A 35 -11.62 -14.01 14.49
C THR A 35 -10.14 -13.71 14.30
N GLY A 36 -9.25 -14.65 14.59
CA GLY A 36 -7.81 -14.50 14.38
C GLY A 36 -7.45 -14.26 12.93
N PHE A 37 -8.07 -15.01 12.01
CA PHE A 37 -7.89 -14.80 10.57
C PHE A 37 -8.39 -13.42 10.10
N GLY A 38 -9.50 -12.94 10.65
CA GLY A 38 -10.01 -11.59 10.37
C GLY A 38 -9.04 -10.49 10.80
N ILE A 39 -8.45 -10.62 11.99
CA ILE A 39 -7.46 -9.66 12.50
C ILE A 39 -6.19 -9.68 11.63
N ASP A 40 -5.68 -10.86 11.29
CA ASP A 40 -4.53 -11.02 10.41
C ASP A 40 -4.77 -10.38 9.03
N THR A 41 -5.96 -10.56 8.46
CA THR A 41 -6.33 -9.95 7.19
C THR A 41 -6.38 -8.43 7.28
N ALA A 42 -6.92 -7.90 8.38
CA ALA A 42 -6.95 -6.46 8.63
C ALA A 42 -5.53 -5.89 8.75
N GLN A 43 -4.64 -6.56 9.50
CA GLN A 43 -3.24 -6.16 9.65
C GLN A 43 -2.51 -6.17 8.30
N TRP A 44 -2.67 -7.24 7.52
CA TRP A 44 -2.09 -7.34 6.17
C TRP A 44 -2.56 -6.22 5.25
N TYR A 45 -3.85 -5.89 5.29
CA TYR A 45 -4.43 -4.81 4.50
C TYR A 45 -3.87 -3.44 4.90
N LEU A 46 -3.74 -3.17 6.20
CA LEU A 46 -3.15 -1.93 6.71
C LEU A 46 -1.69 -1.78 6.25
N TRP A 47 -0.88 -2.85 6.36
CA TRP A 47 0.49 -2.85 5.86
C TRP A 47 0.55 -2.54 4.38
N LYS A 48 -0.32 -3.15 3.57
CA LYS A 48 -0.36 -2.90 2.13
C LYS A 48 -0.76 -1.47 1.82
N SER A 49 -1.78 -0.94 2.49
CA SER A 49 -2.26 0.43 2.27
C SER A 49 -1.20 1.48 2.59
N GLU A 50 -0.54 1.34 3.74
CA GLU A 50 0.51 2.27 4.16
C GLU A 50 1.75 2.18 3.26
N LEU A 51 2.17 0.96 2.93
CA LEU A 51 3.31 0.74 2.03
C LEU A 51 3.06 1.35 0.64
N GLN A 52 1.86 1.21 0.10
CA GLN A 52 1.49 1.81 -1.18
C GLN A 52 1.52 3.34 -1.11
N GLN A 53 0.91 3.93 -0.09
CA GLN A 53 0.94 5.38 0.13
C GLN A 53 2.39 5.92 0.24
N ALA A 54 3.27 5.18 0.91
CA ALA A 54 4.67 5.55 1.05
C ALA A 54 5.44 5.50 -0.29
N VAL A 55 5.25 4.45 -1.10
CA VAL A 55 5.91 4.35 -2.42
C VAL A 55 5.36 5.36 -3.43
N ASP A 56 4.05 5.64 -3.40
CA ASP A 56 3.41 6.64 -4.27
C ASP A 56 3.98 8.05 -4.00
N ASN A 57 4.02 8.45 -2.73
CA ASN A 57 4.59 9.73 -2.33
C ASN A 57 6.09 9.83 -2.65
N ALA A 58 6.82 8.73 -2.53
CA ALA A 58 8.23 8.67 -2.88
C ALA A 58 8.46 8.81 -4.39
N ALA A 59 7.63 8.17 -5.22
CA ALA A 59 7.73 8.27 -6.67
C ALA A 59 7.46 9.71 -7.13
N VAL A 60 6.39 10.33 -6.64
CA VAL A 60 6.05 11.73 -6.95
C VAL A 60 7.15 12.69 -6.50
N ALA A 61 7.64 12.57 -5.26
CA ALA A 61 8.71 13.44 -4.75
C ALA A 61 10.03 13.25 -5.52
N GLY A 62 10.32 12.01 -5.94
CA GLY A 62 11.46 11.72 -6.80
C GLY A 62 11.32 12.36 -8.18
N ALA A 63 10.14 12.27 -8.80
CA ALA A 63 9.85 12.87 -10.10
C ALA A 63 9.88 14.41 -10.04
N GLU A 64 9.31 15.01 -9.00
CA GLU A 64 9.38 16.46 -8.76
C GLU A 64 10.84 16.92 -8.60
N ALA A 65 11.63 16.22 -7.79
CA ALA A 65 13.03 16.56 -7.61
C ALA A 65 13.82 16.42 -8.91
N ARG A 66 13.46 15.48 -9.80
CA ARG A 66 14.03 15.35 -11.15
C ARG A 66 13.61 16.45 -12.11
N ALA A 67 12.44 17.05 -11.92
CA ALA A 67 11.94 18.15 -12.75
C ALA A 67 12.66 19.48 -12.47
N ASP A 68 13.13 19.73 -11.25
CA ASP A 68 13.96 20.91 -10.91
C ASP A 68 15.45 20.62 -11.15
N ALA A 69 16.08 21.45 -12.01
CA ALA A 69 17.49 21.36 -12.36
C ALA A 69 18.45 21.39 -11.15
N ARG A 70 18.06 22.04 -10.04
CA ARG A 70 18.88 22.13 -8.82
C ARG A 70 18.84 20.86 -7.98
N THR A 71 17.74 20.12 -8.02
CA THR A 71 17.53 18.91 -7.21
C THR A 71 17.59 17.62 -8.01
N ALA A 72 17.77 17.70 -9.34
CA ALA A 72 17.71 16.54 -10.23
C ALA A 72 18.70 15.42 -9.90
N GLN A 73 19.87 15.76 -9.34
CA GLN A 73 20.86 14.77 -8.90
C GLN A 73 20.54 14.19 -7.51
N ALA A 74 19.76 14.90 -6.70
CA ALA A 74 19.37 14.51 -5.34
C ALA A 74 18.03 13.73 -5.29
N TYR A 75 17.44 13.38 -6.43
CA TYR A 75 16.09 12.78 -6.48
C TYR A 75 15.91 11.56 -5.58
N LYS A 76 16.93 10.70 -5.45
CA LYS A 76 16.89 9.54 -4.54
C LYS A 76 16.73 9.96 -3.08
N VAL A 77 17.36 11.06 -2.67
CA VAL A 77 17.25 11.61 -1.32
C VAL A 77 15.85 12.16 -1.08
N HIS A 78 15.29 12.89 -2.05
CA HIS A 78 13.93 13.41 -1.96
C HIS A 78 12.88 12.29 -1.90
N ALA A 79 13.00 11.29 -2.78
CA ALA A 79 12.13 10.10 -2.77
C ALA A 79 12.25 9.32 -1.45
N ALA A 80 13.47 9.07 -0.96
CA ALA A 80 13.66 8.36 0.31
C ALA A 80 13.13 9.15 1.52
N ARG A 81 13.26 10.48 1.52
CA ARG A 81 12.70 11.34 2.57
C ARG A 81 11.18 11.30 2.57
N ALA A 82 10.56 11.43 1.41
CA ALA A 82 9.11 11.35 1.26
C ALA A 82 8.59 9.96 1.65
N PHE A 83 9.29 8.88 1.27
CA PHE A 83 8.99 7.52 1.71
C PHE A 83 8.94 7.44 3.23
N GLY A 84 10.03 7.82 3.91
CA GLY A 84 10.16 7.72 5.36
C GLY A 84 9.19 8.61 6.15
N ALA A 85 8.79 9.76 5.59
CA ALA A 85 7.83 10.66 6.21
C ALA A 85 6.39 10.10 6.23
N ASN A 86 6.10 9.11 5.39
CA ASN A 86 4.78 8.48 5.27
C ASN A 86 4.70 7.10 5.94
N LEU A 87 5.71 6.72 6.73
CA LEU A 87 5.70 5.49 7.51
C LEU A 87 5.27 5.77 8.95
N GLY A 88 4.28 5.03 9.41
CA GLY A 88 3.78 4.95 10.79
C GLY A 88 3.83 3.52 11.30
N LEU A 89 2.89 2.66 10.88
CA LEU A 89 2.71 1.30 11.42
C LEU A 89 3.81 0.34 10.99
N ILE A 90 4.35 0.50 9.78
CA ILE A 90 5.30 -0.48 9.19
C ILE A 90 6.76 -0.04 9.26
N LYS A 91 7.07 1.08 9.93
CA LYS A 91 8.38 1.73 9.90
C LYS A 91 9.54 0.79 10.29
N ASP A 92 9.31 -0.12 11.24
CA ASP A 92 10.35 -1.02 11.76
C ASP A 92 10.47 -2.34 10.99
N ILE A 93 9.52 -2.64 10.11
CA ILE A 93 9.41 -3.92 9.38
C ILE A 93 9.49 -3.76 7.85
N VAL A 94 9.61 -2.53 7.36
CA VAL A 94 9.74 -2.21 5.94
C VAL A 94 11.20 -2.19 5.51
N SER A 95 11.48 -2.70 4.31
CA SER A 95 12.79 -2.61 3.68
C SER A 95 13.11 -1.15 3.30
N LYS A 96 14.40 -0.85 3.12
CA LYS A 96 14.79 0.38 2.42
C LYS A 96 14.15 0.40 1.02
N PRO A 97 13.66 1.55 0.54
CA PRO A 97 13.06 1.64 -0.79
C PRO A 97 14.14 1.52 -1.87
N THR A 98 13.85 0.77 -2.92
CA THR A 98 14.64 0.74 -4.16
C THR A 98 14.10 1.82 -5.08
N ILE A 99 14.97 2.76 -5.48
CA ILE A 99 14.62 3.93 -6.30
C ILE A 99 15.47 3.91 -7.56
N GLU A 100 14.81 3.78 -8.70
CA GLU A 100 15.45 3.61 -10.00
C GLU A 100 14.83 4.56 -11.04
N LEU A 101 15.61 4.82 -12.09
CA LEU A 101 15.14 5.54 -13.26
C LEU A 101 14.98 4.56 -14.41
N ASN A 102 13.92 4.74 -15.17
CA ASN A 102 13.68 4.00 -16.39
C ASN A 102 13.22 4.94 -17.51
N ASP A 103 13.15 4.40 -18.71
CA ASP A 103 12.63 5.07 -19.90
C ASP A 103 11.12 4.86 -19.98
N TYR A 104 10.37 5.92 -20.32
CA TYR A 104 8.94 5.85 -20.59
C TYR A 104 8.61 6.61 -21.88
N GLY A 105 7.91 5.92 -22.78
CA GLY A 105 7.62 6.44 -24.13
C GLY A 105 8.90 6.68 -24.93
N LYS A 106 9.05 7.91 -25.43
CA LYS A 106 10.26 8.36 -26.15
C LYS A 106 11.27 9.07 -25.23
N GLY A 107 10.95 9.27 -23.96
CA GLY A 107 11.82 9.93 -23.00
C GLY A 107 12.85 8.96 -22.43
N ARG A 108 13.98 9.51 -21.98
CA ARG A 108 15.13 8.75 -21.48
C ARG A 108 15.39 9.13 -20.02
N GLN A 109 15.41 8.13 -19.14
CA GLN A 109 15.46 8.29 -17.69
C GLN A 109 14.38 9.23 -17.14
N ASN A 110 13.20 9.27 -17.76
CA ASN A 110 12.09 10.16 -17.45
C ASN A 110 11.01 9.50 -16.56
N LEU A 111 11.22 8.26 -16.11
CA LEU A 111 10.34 7.56 -15.19
C LEU A 111 11.09 7.24 -13.90
N VAL A 112 10.58 7.69 -12.77
CA VAL A 112 11.04 7.27 -11.44
C VAL A 112 10.20 6.09 -10.99
N ILE A 113 10.84 4.97 -10.65
CA ILE A 113 10.19 3.79 -10.08
C ILE A 113 10.67 3.63 -8.64
N VAL A 114 9.73 3.47 -7.73
CA VAL A 114 10.01 3.21 -6.32
C VAL A 114 9.33 1.91 -5.91
N SER A 115 10.08 1.01 -5.30
CA SER A 115 9.54 -0.22 -4.74
C SER A 115 10.06 -0.49 -3.33
N ALA A 116 9.22 -1.10 -2.51
CA ALA A 116 9.58 -1.49 -1.15
C ALA A 116 8.82 -2.75 -0.75
N THR A 117 9.33 -3.43 0.28
CA THR A 117 8.77 -4.68 0.77
C THR A 117 8.63 -4.63 2.30
N VAL A 118 7.49 -5.06 2.81
CA VAL A 118 7.27 -5.36 4.23
C VAL A 118 7.31 -6.87 4.41
N SER A 119 8.01 -7.36 5.44
CA SER A 119 8.09 -8.79 5.73
C SER A 119 8.07 -9.04 7.23
N ASP A 120 6.94 -9.51 7.75
CA ASP A 120 6.82 -9.87 9.16
C ASP A 120 5.74 -10.95 9.37
N ARG A 121 5.67 -11.50 10.57
CA ARG A 121 4.68 -12.52 10.96
C ARG A 121 3.38 -11.86 11.42
N LEU A 122 2.26 -12.31 10.87
CA LEU A 122 0.93 -11.91 11.35
C LEU A 122 0.64 -12.55 12.71
N LEU A 123 -0.07 -11.83 13.57
CA LEU A 123 -0.26 -12.16 14.98
C LEU A 123 -0.81 -13.58 15.19
N PHE A 124 -1.92 -13.93 14.55
CA PHE A 124 -2.59 -15.22 14.76
C PHE A 124 -2.00 -16.32 13.87
N SER A 125 -1.58 -15.99 12.65
CA SER A 125 -0.91 -16.93 11.75
C SER A 125 0.38 -17.44 12.35
N SER A 126 1.07 -16.63 13.17
CA SER A 126 2.27 -17.05 13.90
C SER A 126 2.04 -18.23 14.87
N LEU A 127 0.79 -18.41 15.35
CA LEU A 127 0.40 -19.52 16.23
C LEU A 127 0.32 -20.86 15.48
N ILE A 128 0.11 -20.82 14.17
CA ILE A 128 -0.11 -22.00 13.32
C ILE A 128 1.13 -22.25 12.43
N SER A 129 1.71 -21.19 11.85
CA SER A 129 2.82 -21.22 10.92
C SER A 129 3.93 -20.26 11.35
N ARG A 130 5.20 -20.65 11.15
CA ARG A 130 6.37 -19.81 11.46
C ARG A 130 6.82 -18.93 10.29
N SER A 131 6.14 -19.03 9.15
CA SER A 131 6.47 -18.29 7.94
C SER A 131 6.10 -16.82 8.07
N ALA A 132 6.97 -15.93 7.61
CA ALA A 132 6.66 -14.50 7.50
C ALA A 132 5.77 -14.25 6.28
N THR A 133 4.89 -13.26 6.39
CA THR A 133 4.07 -12.75 5.29
C THR A 133 4.80 -11.57 4.64
N THR A 134 5.03 -11.66 3.34
CA THR A 134 5.71 -10.62 2.56
C THR A 134 4.71 -9.83 1.73
N VAL A 135 4.83 -8.51 1.76
CA VAL A 135 4.02 -7.57 0.97
C VAL A 135 4.94 -6.66 0.19
N ARG A 136 4.86 -6.69 -1.14
CA ARG A 136 5.56 -5.76 -2.03
C ARG A 136 4.60 -4.70 -2.56
N ALA A 137 5.09 -3.47 -2.64
CA ALA A 137 4.46 -2.34 -3.29
C ALA A 137 5.43 -1.71 -4.29
N GLU A 138 4.87 -1.12 -5.34
CA GLU A 138 5.63 -0.45 -6.38
C GLU A 138 4.78 0.67 -6.95
N ALA A 139 5.41 1.83 -7.12
CA ALA A 139 4.82 3.02 -7.72
C ALA A 139 5.81 3.65 -8.70
N SER A 140 5.27 4.37 -9.67
CA SER A 140 6.08 5.02 -10.69
C SER A 140 5.51 6.38 -11.06
N ALA A 141 6.39 7.37 -11.26
CA ALA A 141 6.03 8.72 -11.62
C ALA A 141 6.93 9.24 -12.75
N ILE A 142 6.32 9.79 -13.79
CA ILE A 142 7.02 10.33 -14.96
C ILE A 142 7.33 11.81 -14.68
N PHE A 143 8.52 12.27 -15.08
CA PHE A 143 8.87 13.68 -15.12
C PHE A 143 9.40 14.01 -16.52
N GLY A 144 8.95 15.10 -17.12
CA GLY A 144 9.42 15.48 -18.44
C GLY A 144 8.60 16.59 -19.04
N TRP A 145 9.27 17.39 -19.86
CA TRP A 145 8.67 18.39 -20.72
C TRP A 145 8.13 17.65 -21.95
N SER A 146 6.99 16.98 -21.82
CA SER A 146 6.20 16.64 -22.99
C SER A 146 5.43 17.90 -23.40
N ASP A 147 5.29 18.14 -24.70
CA ASP A 147 4.37 19.14 -25.29
C ASP A 147 2.88 18.87 -24.96
N HIS A 148 2.64 17.96 -24.03
CA HIS A 148 1.36 17.56 -23.47
C HIS A 148 1.41 17.79 -21.95
N GLU A 149 1.40 19.07 -21.56
CA GLU A 149 1.12 19.57 -20.21
C GLU A 149 -0.38 19.42 -19.85
N ALA A 150 -1.10 18.55 -20.56
CA ALA A 150 -2.52 18.34 -20.39
C ALA A 150 -2.75 17.31 -19.27
N SER A 151 -3.45 17.71 -18.22
CA SER A 151 -4.13 16.74 -17.37
C SER A 151 -5.32 16.19 -18.18
N CYS A 152 -5.20 14.98 -18.74
CA CYS A 152 -6.28 14.35 -19.52
C CYS A 152 -7.46 13.94 -18.63
N LEU A 153 -7.23 13.77 -17.32
CA LEU A 153 -8.31 13.65 -16.34
C LEU A 153 -8.19 14.79 -15.34
N ILE A 154 -9.11 15.74 -15.43
CA ILE A 154 -9.32 16.74 -14.39
C ILE A 154 -10.71 16.48 -13.82
N SER A 155 -10.77 16.14 -12.54
CA SER A 155 -12.03 16.13 -11.81
C SER A 155 -12.15 17.37 -10.95
N ARG A 156 -13.23 18.13 -11.16
CA ARG A 156 -13.54 19.33 -10.41
C ARG A 156 -14.84 19.09 -9.66
N SER A 157 -14.80 19.14 -8.33
CA SER A 157 -16.01 19.09 -7.51
C SER A 157 -15.98 20.15 -6.41
N PRO A 158 -17.02 21.00 -6.32
CA PRO A 158 -17.11 22.01 -5.25
C PRO A 158 -17.37 21.40 -3.87
N ALA A 159 -17.82 20.13 -3.78
CA ALA A 159 -18.24 19.54 -2.50
C ALA A 159 -17.99 18.01 -2.33
N ALA A 160 -17.62 17.27 -3.38
CA ALA A 160 -17.45 15.82 -3.27
C ALA A 160 -16.06 15.43 -2.73
N ARG A 161 -16.04 14.58 -1.70
CA ARG A 161 -14.86 13.82 -1.28
C ARG A 161 -14.66 12.65 -2.25
N GLY A 162 -13.50 12.59 -2.92
CA GLY A 162 -13.19 11.53 -3.88
C GLY A 162 -13.75 11.77 -5.28
N ALA A 163 -13.42 12.92 -5.88
CA ALA A 163 -13.89 13.29 -7.22
C ALA A 163 -13.33 12.36 -8.33
N VAL A 164 -12.28 11.59 -8.04
CA VAL A 164 -11.81 10.46 -8.85
C VAL A 164 -11.63 9.26 -7.92
N LEU A 165 -12.31 8.16 -8.22
CA LEU A 165 -12.12 6.88 -7.55
C LEU A 165 -11.67 5.86 -8.58
N TYR A 166 -10.48 5.31 -8.38
CA TYR A 166 -9.99 4.17 -9.14
C TYR A 166 -9.75 3.00 -8.21
N ARG A 167 -10.25 1.82 -8.57
CA ARG A 167 -10.13 0.61 -7.75
C ARG A 167 -9.59 -0.54 -8.60
N GLY A 168 -8.28 -0.73 -8.53
CA GLY A 168 -7.56 -1.85 -9.14
C GLY A 168 -7.31 -1.69 -10.64
N GLY A 169 -6.16 -2.22 -11.10
CA GLY A 169 -5.67 -2.13 -12.48
C GLY A 169 -4.52 -1.13 -12.67
N LYS A 170 -4.05 -0.96 -13.92
CA LYS A 170 -3.10 0.09 -14.31
C LYS A 170 -3.87 1.19 -15.04
N LEU A 171 -3.75 2.42 -14.58
CA LEU A 171 -4.14 3.61 -15.33
C LEU A 171 -2.96 4.05 -16.18
N ASP A 172 -3.11 4.04 -17.50
CA ASP A 172 -2.12 4.55 -18.43
C ASP A 172 -2.75 5.71 -19.20
N PHE A 173 -2.18 6.90 -19.03
CA PHE A 173 -2.72 8.14 -19.59
C PHE A 173 -1.97 8.62 -20.83
N ASP A 174 -1.17 7.74 -21.47
CA ASP A 174 -0.45 8.03 -22.72
C ASP A 174 0.26 9.40 -22.72
N GLY A 175 0.97 9.69 -21.62
CA GLY A 175 1.71 10.95 -21.44
C GLY A 175 0.92 12.12 -20.83
N CYS A 176 -0.36 11.96 -20.50
CA CYS A 176 -1.14 12.92 -19.72
C CYS A 176 -1.13 12.66 -18.21
N GLY A 177 -1.38 13.70 -17.42
CA GLY A 177 -1.60 13.58 -15.97
C GLY A 177 -3.08 13.39 -15.59
N ALA A 178 -3.31 12.94 -14.36
CA ALA A 178 -4.60 13.06 -13.69
C ALA A 178 -4.49 14.08 -12.55
N ALA A 179 -5.43 15.01 -12.46
CA ALA A 179 -5.50 16.03 -11.43
C ALA A 179 -6.90 16.05 -10.79
N SER A 180 -6.96 16.33 -9.49
CA SER A 180 -8.22 16.55 -8.78
C SER A 180 -8.20 17.90 -8.09
N LEU A 181 -9.25 18.69 -8.31
CA LEU A 181 -9.43 20.03 -7.76
C LEU A 181 -10.74 20.07 -6.98
N SER A 182 -10.63 20.07 -5.65
CA SER A 182 -11.77 20.21 -4.74
C SER A 182 -11.54 21.39 -3.79
N GLU A 183 -12.58 22.20 -3.59
CA GLU A 183 -12.54 23.36 -2.66
C GLU A 183 -12.81 22.96 -1.20
N GLY A 184 -13.22 21.71 -0.96
CA GLY A 184 -13.35 21.12 0.37
C GLY A 184 -12.01 20.53 0.84
N GLY A 185 -11.47 21.07 1.93
CA GLY A 185 -10.12 20.77 2.44
C GLY A 185 -9.79 19.29 2.62
N GLU A 186 -8.94 18.79 1.72
CA GLU A 186 -7.78 17.91 1.94
C GLU A 186 -7.17 17.66 0.55
N SER A 187 -6.25 18.55 0.15
CA SER A 187 -5.63 18.53 -1.18
C SER A 187 -4.41 17.62 -1.20
N GLY A 188 -4.58 16.38 -1.65
CA GLY A 188 -3.48 15.52 -2.11
C GLY A 188 -3.07 15.89 -3.53
N GLY A 189 -1.87 16.45 -3.70
CA GLY A 189 -1.23 16.65 -5.00
C GLY A 189 -1.53 18.00 -5.68
N ARG A 190 -0.97 19.09 -5.15
CA ARG A 190 -0.83 20.35 -5.90
C ARG A 190 0.23 20.12 -6.98
N VAL A 191 -0.18 19.91 -8.23
CA VAL A 191 0.73 20.10 -9.38
C VAL A 191 1.22 21.55 -9.29
N PRO A 192 2.54 21.82 -9.35
CA PRO A 192 3.05 23.18 -9.32
C PRO A 192 2.49 23.90 -10.55
N GLN A 193 1.51 24.77 -10.33
CA GLN A 193 1.14 25.77 -11.32
C GLN A 193 2.36 26.66 -11.50
N ARG A 194 3.06 26.47 -12.61
CA ARG A 194 4.04 27.41 -13.10
C ARG A 194 3.31 28.74 -13.29
N ILE A 195 3.65 29.69 -12.42
CA ILE A 195 3.31 31.11 -12.54
C ILE A 195 3.73 31.54 -13.95
N GLN A 196 2.75 31.98 -14.75
CA GLN A 196 2.99 32.62 -16.03
C GLN A 196 3.73 33.94 -15.81
N GLY A 197 4.78 34.14 -16.60
CA GLY A 197 5.37 35.41 -16.97
C GLY A 197 5.72 35.33 -18.45
#